data_AF-W9BRT8-F1
#
_entry.id   AF-W9BRT8-F1
#
_cell.length_a   1.000
_cell.length_b   1.000
_cell.length_c   1.000
_cell.angle_alpha   90.00
_cell.angle_beta   90.00
_cell.angle_gamma   90.00
#
_symmetry.space_group_name_H-M   'P 1'
#
loop_
_entity.id
_entity.type
_entity.pdbx_description
1 polymer ?
#
loop_
_entity_poly.entity_id
_entity_poly.type
_entity_poly.pdbx_seq_one_letter_code
_entity_poly.pdbx_strand_id
1 'polypeptide(L)'
;MREPDFEADGWCLEDGEAYHKEAPGTFWIPDREKREALQPGDLAKLIFRISVDNPDGNVAVERMWVLVRERTPTGYLGLLDNEPDAIAENDELWIGTELPFSAKHIINIEDRDANTIALANQEPRRRWSS
;
A
#
# COMPACT_ATOMS: atom_id res chain seq x y z
N MET A 1 3.78 8.76 -12.29
CA MET A 1 4.72 8.21 -11.29
C MET A 1 4.79 6.71 -11.52
N ARG A 2 5.97 6.09 -11.43
CA ARG A 2 6.12 4.64 -11.62
C ARG A 2 5.57 3.89 -10.40
N GLU A 3 4.80 2.82 -10.60
CA GLU A 3 4.42 1.88 -9.52
C GLU A 3 5.67 1.08 -9.06
N PRO A 4 5.72 0.61 -7.80
CA PRO A 4 6.78 -0.27 -7.34
C PRO A 4 6.81 -1.57 -8.16
N ASP A 5 8.01 -2.01 -8.51
CA ASP A 5 8.27 -3.17 -9.35
C ASP A 5 9.09 -4.21 -8.58
N PHE A 6 8.68 -5.47 -8.71
CA PHE A 6 9.23 -6.54 -7.90
C PHE A 6 10.73 -6.76 -8.14
N GLU A 7 11.18 -6.68 -9.39
CA GLU A 7 12.58 -6.93 -9.75
C GLU A 7 13.45 -5.70 -9.47
N ALA A 8 12.93 -4.50 -9.70
CA ALA A 8 13.68 -3.26 -9.51
C ALA A 8 13.76 -2.80 -8.04
N ASP A 9 12.68 -2.95 -7.28
CA ASP A 9 12.54 -2.42 -5.92
C ASP A 9 12.58 -3.53 -4.85
N GLY A 10 12.55 -4.80 -5.26
CA GLY A 10 12.47 -5.95 -4.35
C GLY A 10 11.06 -6.16 -3.77
N TRP A 11 10.06 -5.37 -4.19
CA TRP A 11 8.67 -5.55 -3.80
C TRP A 11 7.72 -4.88 -4.80
N CYS A 12 6.47 -5.32 -4.84
CA CYS A 12 5.41 -4.68 -5.62
C CYS A 12 4.04 -4.80 -4.93
N LEU A 13 3.03 -4.16 -5.51
CA LEU A 13 1.64 -4.25 -5.07
C LEU A 13 0.88 -5.25 -5.94
N GLU A 14 0.04 -6.06 -5.31
CA GLU A 14 -0.89 -6.95 -6.01
C GLU A 14 -2.21 -6.23 -6.37
N ASP A 15 -2.90 -6.75 -7.38
CA ASP A 15 -4.18 -6.22 -7.85
C ASP A 15 -5.36 -6.80 -7.05
N GLY A 16 -5.88 -6.02 -6.10
CA GLY A 16 -7.04 -6.39 -5.29
C GLY A 16 -8.32 -6.61 -6.09
N GLU A 17 -8.50 -5.95 -7.23
CA GLU A 17 -9.63 -6.20 -8.13
C GLU A 17 -9.50 -7.56 -8.82
N ALA A 18 -8.29 -7.98 -9.18
CA ALA A 18 -8.03 -9.31 -9.72
C ALA A 18 -8.36 -10.41 -8.69
N TYR A 19 -7.90 -10.26 -7.44
CA TYR A 19 -8.25 -11.19 -6.35
C TYR A 19 -9.77 -11.25 -6.11
N HIS A 20 -10.45 -10.09 -6.10
CA HIS A 20 -11.90 -10.05 -5.97
C HIS A 20 -12.61 -10.75 -7.13
N LYS A 21 -12.14 -10.54 -8.37
CA LYS A 21 -12.71 -11.17 -9.56
C LYS A 21 -12.56 -12.68 -9.56
N GLU A 22 -11.43 -13.20 -9.06
CA GLU A 22 -11.18 -14.64 -8.97
C GLU A 22 -12.00 -15.30 -7.86
N ALA A 23 -12.22 -14.61 -6.74
CA ALA A 23 -12.90 -15.18 -5.57
C ALA A 23 -13.91 -14.21 -4.91
N PRO A 24 -14.94 -13.75 -5.62
CA PRO A 24 -15.80 -12.64 -5.16
C PRO A 24 -16.61 -12.96 -3.89
N GLY A 25 -16.87 -14.24 -3.62
CA GLY A 25 -17.61 -14.68 -2.42
C GLY A 25 -16.76 -14.76 -1.15
N THR A 26 -15.44 -14.79 -1.27
CA THR A 26 -14.51 -14.94 -0.13
C THR A 26 -13.48 -13.82 -0.04
N PHE A 27 -13.33 -13.04 -1.09
CA PHE A 27 -12.43 -11.90 -1.17
C PHE A 27 -13.24 -10.65 -1.47
N TRP A 28 -13.84 -10.05 -0.44
CA TRP A 28 -14.55 -8.79 -0.58
C TRP A 28 -13.55 -7.61 -0.67
N ILE A 29 -13.87 -6.59 -1.47
CA ILE A 29 -13.18 -5.30 -1.48
C ILE A 29 -14.20 -4.16 -1.44
N PRO A 30 -13.82 -2.96 -0.98
CA PRO A 30 -14.70 -1.80 -0.99
C PRO A 30 -15.15 -1.43 -2.41
N ASP A 31 -16.33 -0.81 -2.50
CA ASP A 31 -16.89 -0.32 -3.76
C ASP A 31 -15.91 0.63 -4.48
N ARG A 32 -15.93 0.57 -5.81
CA ARG A 32 -15.05 1.38 -6.65
C ARG A 32 -15.11 2.87 -6.32
N GLU A 33 -16.31 3.41 -6.12
CA GLU A 33 -16.50 4.83 -5.77
C GLU A 33 -15.75 5.21 -4.48
N LYS A 34 -15.76 4.35 -3.46
CA LYS A 34 -15.02 4.59 -2.21
C LYS A 34 -13.50 4.54 -2.44
N ARG A 35 -13.03 3.54 -3.19
CA ARG A 35 -11.60 3.39 -3.54
C ARG A 35 -11.07 4.54 -4.40
N GLU A 36 -11.92 5.16 -5.21
CA GLU A 36 -11.60 6.34 -6.03
C GLU A 36 -11.80 7.67 -5.28
N ALA A 37 -12.41 7.67 -4.09
CA ALA A 37 -12.76 8.88 -3.33
C ALA A 37 -11.88 9.14 -2.09
N LEU A 38 -10.82 8.35 -1.85
CA LEU A 38 -9.94 8.52 -0.68
C LEU A 38 -9.29 9.90 -0.60
N GLN A 39 -9.19 10.45 0.59
CA GLN A 39 -8.62 11.75 0.89
C GLN A 39 -7.38 11.61 1.77
N PRO A 40 -6.51 12.64 1.81
CA PRO A 40 -5.43 12.67 2.80
C PRO A 40 -5.95 12.40 4.21
N GLY A 41 -5.27 11.48 4.89
CA GLY A 41 -5.65 10.95 6.20
C GLY A 41 -6.38 9.60 6.17
N ASP A 42 -6.99 9.20 5.04
CA ASP A 42 -7.66 7.89 4.97
C ASP A 42 -6.61 6.78 4.94
N LEU A 43 -6.97 5.60 5.44
CA LEU A 43 -6.11 4.42 5.43
C LEU A 43 -6.60 3.45 4.37
N ALA A 44 -5.69 2.98 3.52
CA ALA A 44 -5.96 1.95 2.52
C ALA A 44 -5.17 0.69 2.85
N LYS A 45 -5.84 -0.46 2.93
CA LYS A 45 -5.16 -1.75 3.06
C LYS A 45 -4.82 -2.26 1.68
N LEU A 46 -3.56 -2.61 1.46
CA LEU A 46 -3.03 -3.12 0.19
C LEU A 46 -2.42 -4.50 0.42
N ILE A 47 -2.10 -5.20 -0.68
CA ILE A 47 -1.34 -6.46 -0.65
C ILE A 47 0.04 -6.19 -1.23
N PHE A 48 1.08 -6.51 -0.46
CA PHE A 48 2.47 -6.36 -0.85
C PHE A 48 3.06 -7.74 -1.14
N ARG A 49 3.74 -7.85 -2.28
CA ARG A 49 4.56 -9.02 -2.63
C ARG A 49 6.02 -8.61 -2.49
N ILE A 50 6.74 -9.25 -1.57
CA ILE A 50 8.07 -8.84 -1.12
C ILE A 50 9.07 -9.95 -1.43
N SER A 51 10.18 -9.61 -2.07
CA SER A 51 11.29 -10.52 -2.28
C SER A 51 12.00 -10.75 -0.96
N VAL A 52 12.13 -12.01 -0.57
CA VAL A 52 12.81 -12.44 0.65
C VAL A 52 13.79 -13.56 0.33
N ASP A 53 14.78 -13.78 1.19
CA ASP A 53 15.72 -14.90 1.06
C ASP A 53 15.55 -15.80 2.29
N ASN A 54 14.49 -16.61 2.27
CA ASN A 54 14.11 -17.49 3.38
C ASN A 54 14.10 -18.97 2.93
N PRO A 55 14.44 -19.92 3.82
CA PRO A 55 14.41 -21.35 3.50
C PRO A 55 13.06 -21.88 3.00
N ASP A 56 11.96 -21.26 3.44
CA ASP A 56 10.60 -21.66 3.13
C ASP A 56 10.04 -21.02 1.84
N GLY A 57 10.81 -20.14 1.19
CA GLY A 57 10.45 -19.50 -0.07
C GLY A 57 11.06 -18.11 -0.24
N ASN A 58 11.07 -17.64 -1.49
CA ASN A 58 11.74 -16.38 -1.86
C ASN A 58 10.78 -15.18 -1.96
N VAL A 59 9.52 -15.39 -1.58
CA VAL A 59 8.47 -14.38 -1.70
C VAL A 59 7.58 -14.43 -0.46
N ALA A 60 7.43 -13.28 0.20
CA ALA A 60 6.42 -13.05 1.22
C ALA A 60 5.25 -12.24 0.64
N VAL A 61 4.04 -12.50 1.14
CA VAL A 61 2.84 -11.72 0.78
C VAL A 61 2.18 -11.21 2.05
N GLU A 62 2.09 -9.90 2.19
CA GLU A 62 1.59 -9.23 3.39
C GLU A 62 0.46 -8.26 3.07
N ARG A 63 -0.47 -8.09 4.02
CA ARG A 63 -1.57 -7.13 3.91
C ARG A 63 -1.35 -5.97 4.86
N MET A 64 -0.88 -4.85 4.33
CA MET A 64 -0.45 -3.72 5.13
C MET A 64 -1.30 -2.48 4.85
N TRP A 65 -1.44 -1.63 5.87
CA TRP A 65 -2.08 -0.34 5.80
C TRP A 65 -1.14 0.71 5.23
N VAL A 66 -1.71 1.61 4.44
CA VAL A 66 -1.04 2.76 3.85
C VAL A 66 -1.89 3.99 4.12
N LEU A 67 -1.30 4.97 4.79
CA LEU A 67 -1.91 6.27 5.04
C LEU A 67 -1.88 7.09 3.76
N VAL A 68 -3.04 7.47 3.23
CA VAL A 68 -3.17 8.34 2.07
C VAL A 68 -2.62 9.72 2.42
N ARG A 69 -1.67 10.20 1.63
CA ARG A 69 -1.03 11.50 1.81
C ARG A 69 -1.41 12.51 0.74
N GLU A 70 -1.52 12.05 -0.50
CA GLU A 70 -1.83 12.89 -1.65
C GLU A 70 -2.69 12.13 -2.66
N ARG A 71 -3.65 12.83 -3.27
CA ARG A 71 -4.35 12.35 -4.46
C ARG A 71 -3.59 12.79 -5.71
N THR A 72 -3.26 11.85 -6.58
CA THR A 72 -2.61 12.11 -7.87
C THR A 72 -3.60 11.88 -9.01
N PRO A 73 -3.32 12.32 -10.25
CA PRO A 73 -4.20 12.06 -11.40
C PRO A 73 -4.44 10.57 -11.69
N THR A 74 -3.53 9.69 -11.27
CA THR A 74 -3.59 8.25 -11.56
C THR A 74 -3.82 7.39 -10.31
N GLY A 75 -4.04 8.00 -9.13
CA GLY A 75 -4.16 7.26 -7.88
C GLY A 75 -3.76 8.11 -6.68
N TYR A 76 -2.83 7.60 -5.88
CA TYR A 76 -2.46 8.16 -4.59
C TYR A 76 -0.96 8.03 -4.33
N LEU A 77 -0.45 8.93 -3.50
CA LEU A 77 0.76 8.70 -2.71
C LEU A 77 0.33 8.46 -1.27
N GLY A 78 0.96 7.50 -0.62
CA GLY A 78 0.74 7.24 0.79
C GLY A 78 1.99 6.80 1.52
N LEU A 79 1.90 6.76 2.85
CA LEU A 79 2.95 6.31 3.75
C LEU A 79 2.61 4.92 4.24
N LEU A 80 3.56 3.98 4.21
CA LEU A 80 3.37 2.68 4.84
C LEU A 80 3.09 2.87 6.34
N ASP A 81 2.01 2.28 6.84
CA ASP A 81 1.56 2.37 8.24
C ASP A 81 1.66 1.00 8.93
N ASN A 82 2.69 0.23 8.55
CA ASN A 82 3.02 -1.07 9.11
C ASN A 82 4.53 -1.27 9.11
N GLU A 83 5.01 -2.07 10.04
CA GLU A 83 6.33 -2.70 9.99
C GLU A 83 6.14 -4.07 9.29
N PRO A 84 6.75 -4.30 8.11
CA PRO A 84 6.72 -5.61 7.46
C PRO A 84 7.24 -6.74 8.36
N ASP A 85 6.57 -7.88 8.35
CA ASP A 85 6.94 -9.03 9.18
C ASP A 85 8.08 -9.87 8.56
N ALA A 86 8.16 -9.92 7.24
CA ALA A 86 9.04 -10.85 6.52
C ALA A 86 10.46 -10.32 6.25
N ILE A 87 10.73 -9.04 6.51
CA ILE A 87 12.03 -8.39 6.29
C ILE A 87 12.46 -7.61 7.52
N ALA A 88 13.77 -7.48 7.72
CA ALA A 88 14.31 -6.59 8.75
C ALA A 88 14.15 -5.13 8.35
N GLU A 89 14.15 -4.22 9.34
CA GLU A 89 14.12 -2.78 9.10
C GLU A 89 15.18 -2.36 8.08
N ASN A 90 14.75 -1.62 7.05
CA ASN A 90 15.60 -1.12 5.98
C ASN A 90 15.04 0.19 5.40
N ASP A 91 15.75 0.79 4.46
CA ASP A 91 15.37 2.07 3.87
C ASP A 91 14.44 1.94 2.66
N GLU A 92 14.23 0.74 2.10
CA GLU A 92 13.42 0.53 0.89
C GLU A 92 11.92 0.36 1.21
N LEU A 93 11.57 -0.48 2.18
CA LEU A 93 10.20 -0.76 2.58
C LEU A 93 10.11 -0.90 4.09
N TRP A 94 9.71 0.17 4.76
CA TRP A 94 9.48 0.21 6.20
C TRP A 94 8.43 1.28 6.54
N ILE A 95 7.95 1.30 7.79
CA ILE A 95 6.95 2.27 8.25
C ILE A 95 7.40 3.72 7.94
N GLY A 96 6.48 4.52 7.40
CA GLY A 96 6.70 5.90 6.98
C GLY A 96 7.34 6.07 5.59
N THR A 97 7.70 4.99 4.89
CA THR A 97 8.14 5.08 3.49
C THR A 97 6.97 5.47 2.58
N GLU A 98 7.20 6.43 1.69
CA GLU A 98 6.23 6.87 0.69
C GLU A 98 6.18 5.90 -0.48
N LEU A 99 4.97 5.58 -0.96
CA LEU A 99 4.75 4.76 -2.13
C LEU A 99 3.51 5.19 -2.94
N PRO A 100 3.54 5.00 -4.28
CA PRO A 100 2.38 5.20 -5.13
C PRO A 100 1.49 3.95 -5.14
N PHE A 101 0.18 4.18 -5.21
CA PHE A 101 -0.80 3.12 -5.44
C PHE A 101 -2.04 3.69 -6.14
N SER A 102 -2.92 2.83 -6.65
CA SER A 102 -4.17 3.22 -7.30
C SER A 102 -5.33 2.40 -6.75
N ALA A 103 -6.55 2.75 -7.17
CA ALA A 103 -7.76 2.12 -6.67
C ALA A 103 -7.74 0.58 -6.79
N LYS A 104 -7.13 0.04 -7.84
CA LYS A 104 -7.05 -1.42 -8.09
C LYS A 104 -6.35 -2.19 -6.97
N HIS A 105 -5.44 -1.56 -6.23
CA HIS A 105 -4.68 -2.20 -5.14
C HIS A 105 -5.46 -2.28 -3.82
N ILE A 106 -6.54 -1.51 -3.66
CA ILE A 106 -7.18 -1.30 -2.36
C ILE A 106 -8.12 -2.46 -2.04
N ILE A 107 -7.84 -3.14 -0.92
CA ILE A 107 -8.62 -4.30 -0.43
C ILE A 107 -9.40 -3.99 0.85
N ASN A 108 -9.10 -2.88 1.53
CA ASN A 108 -9.90 -2.36 2.64
C ASN A 108 -9.65 -0.86 2.83
N ILE A 109 -10.56 -0.16 3.52
CA ILE A 109 -10.47 1.26 3.82
C ILE A 109 -10.82 1.49 5.29
N GLU A 110 -10.09 2.37 5.95
CA GLU A 110 -10.50 3.00 7.21
C GLU A 110 -10.57 4.51 7.03
N ASP A 111 -11.67 5.11 7.51
CA ASP A 111 -11.92 6.54 7.38
C ASP A 111 -10.93 7.32 8.25
N ARG A 112 -10.45 8.44 7.71
CA ARG A 112 -9.55 9.35 8.42
C ARG A 112 -10.13 9.89 9.73
N ASP A 113 -9.25 10.16 10.68
CA ASP A 113 -9.54 10.91 11.90
C ASP A 113 -8.58 12.10 12.07
N ALA A 114 -8.68 12.81 13.19
CA ALA A 114 -7.83 13.97 13.46
C ALA A 114 -6.32 13.62 13.53
N ASN A 115 -5.99 12.41 13.99
CA ASN A 115 -4.61 11.95 14.11
C ASN A 115 -4.05 11.57 12.74
N THR A 116 -4.79 10.79 11.94
CA THR A 116 -4.33 10.36 10.63
C THR A 116 -4.25 11.53 9.64
N ILE A 117 -5.15 12.52 9.75
CA ILE A 117 -5.03 13.78 9.01
C ILE A 117 -3.73 14.52 9.38
N ALA A 118 -3.35 14.56 10.67
CA ALA A 118 -2.11 15.19 11.09
C ALA A 118 -0.88 14.42 10.60
N LEU A 119 -0.89 13.09 10.70
CA LEU A 119 0.17 12.22 10.19
C LEU A 119 0.37 12.38 8.68
N ALA A 120 -0.72 12.54 7.92
CA ALA A 120 -0.64 12.74 6.47
C ALA A 120 0.07 14.05 6.07
N ASN A 121 0.31 14.98 7.00
CA ASN A 121 1.07 16.19 6.71
C ASN A 121 2.56 16.09 7.08
N GLN A 122 3.01 14.95 7.62
CA GLN A 122 4.39 14.75 8.01
C GLN A 122 5.28 14.38 6.82
N GLU A 123 6.57 14.71 6.93
CA GLU A 123 7.57 14.28 5.96
C GLU A 123 7.71 12.75 6.00
N PRO A 124 7.75 12.06 4.84
CA PRO A 124 8.07 10.64 4.80
C PRO A 124 9.41 10.34 5.44
N ARG A 125 9.53 9.12 5.96
CA ARG A 125 10.84 8.51 6.23
C ARG A 125 11.71 8.54 4.97
N ARG A 126 11.10 8.18 3.83
CA ARG A 126 11.70 8.22 2.50
C ARG A 126 10.64 8.60 1.48
N ARG A 127 10.99 9.52 0.58
CA ARG A 127 10.14 9.89 -0.56
C ARG A 127 10.27 8.88 -1.69
N TRP A 128 9.20 8.66 -2.43
CA TRP A 128 9.23 7.81 -3.60
C TRP A 128 9.94 8.55 -4.74
N SER A 129 11.17 8.14 -5.05
CA SER A 129 11.95 8.67 -6.16
C SER A 129 11.79 7.76 -7.38
N SER A 130 10.77 8.01 -8.21
CA SER A 130 10.68 7.44 -9.57
C SER A 130 11.06 8.46 -10.62
#